data_AF-A0A3D3HC07-F1
#
_entry.id   AF-A0A3D3HC07-F1
#
_cell.length_a   1.000
_cell.length_b   1.000
_cell.length_c   1.000
_cell.angle_alpha   90.00
_cell.angle_beta   90.00
_cell.angle_gamma   90.00
#
_symmetry.space_group_name_H-M   'P 1'
#
loop_
_entity.id
_entity.type
_entity.pdbx_description
1 polymer ?
#
loop_
_entity_poly.entity_id
_entity_poly.type
_entity_poly.pdbx_seq_one_letter_code
_entity_poly.pdbx_strand_id
1 'polypeptide(L)'
;MTLVAGMLLITLQSFPQESVLDRPLTLPGNSIKASRAMSEVTRLTGYLFTYDARIINPERTFVLADREMPVSQILDSVAGNPAIHYAVLGRHIILYLETAMPPGTEPPSDSLPLFLSIGGKIIDAETSEPLPYATIGINHRGKGTVTNFNGDFVLRISEENLDDTLSVSYVGYVNRLLPVRSLPGNVMTITMDRDFIPIPEIIIRAQDPLMIIRKTISSVASNYGTTPALLTGFYREGVYRRKEPQVYSEAVVKIYKSPYTRSLQNDQVKVIRSRKIENLEAKDTLAVRLKAGLSATLSLDGMRHLFDFLDPESFNTYEYHLTDIVTIDDQTAFVISFMQKPWVTEPLMQGDFYINVDNYSLVLAEFEVNPLYVDQTGESFISRLPVEYSMRPEYVRYRVRYR
;
A
#
# COMPACT_ATOMS: atom_id res chain seq x y z
N MET A 1 -3.53 9.75 62.55
CA MET A 1 -3.60 9.43 61.11
C MET A 1 -3.99 10.70 60.38
N THR A 2 -3.02 11.41 59.82
CA THR A 2 -3.21 12.62 59.02
C THR A 2 -3.34 12.21 57.56
N LEU A 3 -4.50 12.49 56.95
CA LEU A 3 -4.75 12.25 55.54
C LEU A 3 -4.20 13.45 54.75
N VAL A 4 -3.27 13.20 53.82
CA VAL A 4 -2.76 14.20 52.87
C VAL A 4 -3.44 13.95 51.54
N ALA A 5 -4.27 14.89 51.08
CA ALA A 5 -4.84 14.89 49.74
C ALA A 5 -3.90 15.67 48.79
N GLY A 6 -3.33 14.97 47.81
CA GLY A 6 -2.50 15.58 46.77
C GLY A 6 -3.33 15.87 45.51
N MET A 7 -3.44 17.15 45.15
CA MET A 7 -4.07 17.62 43.91
C MET A 7 -3.00 17.68 42.80
N LEU A 8 -3.12 16.84 41.78
CA LEU A 8 -2.23 16.84 40.61
C LEU A 8 -2.78 17.83 39.58
N LEU A 9 -2.13 18.98 39.43
CA LEU A 9 -2.38 19.96 38.36
C LEU A 9 -1.55 19.57 37.13
N ILE A 10 -2.22 19.11 36.07
CA ILE A 10 -1.61 18.91 34.75
C ILE A 10 -1.83 20.17 33.93
N THR A 11 -0.76 20.92 33.66
CA THR A 11 -0.79 22.06 32.75
C THR A 11 -0.68 21.56 31.30
N LEU A 12 -1.78 21.67 30.54
CA LEU A 12 -1.76 21.50 29.09
C LEU A 12 -1.08 22.72 28.45
N GLN A 13 0.14 22.52 27.93
CA GLN A 13 0.78 23.52 27.08
C GLN A 13 0.24 23.36 25.65
N SER A 14 -0.44 24.39 25.14
CA SER A 14 -0.84 24.50 23.74
C SER A 14 0.38 24.90 22.91
N PHE A 15 0.87 24.00 22.05
CA PHE A 15 1.88 24.35 21.05
C PHE A 15 1.20 25.09 19.89
N PRO A 16 1.66 26.29 19.49
CA PRO A 16 1.25 26.92 18.23
C PRO A 16 1.56 25.98 17.06
N GLN A 17 0.63 25.83 16.13
CA GLN A 17 0.83 25.07 14.90
C GLN A 17 1.73 25.88 13.96
N GLU A 18 3.05 25.78 14.12
CA GLU A 18 3.99 26.37 13.16
C GLU A 18 3.80 25.70 11.78
N SER A 19 3.59 26.53 10.76
CA SER A 19 3.53 26.08 9.37
C SER A 19 4.85 25.41 9.00
N VAL A 20 4.79 24.18 8.46
CA VAL A 20 6.01 23.45 8.03
C VAL A 20 6.84 24.25 7.04
N LEU A 21 6.21 25.16 6.26
CA LEU A 21 6.88 26.00 5.27
C LEU A 21 7.87 26.99 5.91
N ASP A 22 7.60 27.43 7.14
CA ASP A 22 8.44 28.40 7.85
C ASP A 22 9.51 27.73 8.70
N ARG A 23 9.46 26.40 8.83
CA ARG A 23 10.39 25.63 9.67
C ARG A 23 11.81 25.71 9.09
N PRO A 24 12.81 26.19 9.85
CA PRO A 24 14.19 26.25 9.40
C PRO A 24 14.81 24.85 9.37
N LEU A 25 15.48 24.50 8.26
CA LEU A 25 16.21 23.26 8.07
C LEU A 25 17.63 23.53 7.54
N THR A 26 18.57 22.65 7.93
CA THR A 26 19.91 22.59 7.34
C THR A 26 20.03 21.34 6.49
N LEU A 27 20.29 21.50 5.20
CA LEU A 27 20.52 20.39 4.26
C LEU A 27 22.03 20.11 4.11
N PRO A 28 22.42 18.84 3.90
CA PRO A 28 23.83 18.48 3.84
C PRO A 28 24.49 18.87 2.50
N GLY A 29 25.62 19.59 2.59
CA GLY A 29 26.52 19.90 1.48
C GLY A 29 26.15 21.17 0.70
N ASN A 30 27.09 21.67 -0.12
CA ASN A 30 26.95 22.93 -0.85
C ASN A 30 26.07 22.80 -2.12
N SER A 31 25.85 21.58 -2.60
CA SER A 31 24.99 21.28 -3.74
C SER A 31 24.26 19.96 -3.50
N ILE A 32 22.98 19.93 -3.83
CA ILE A 32 22.10 18.79 -3.58
C ILE A 32 21.19 18.52 -4.79
N LYS A 33 20.87 17.25 -5.02
CA LYS A 33 19.82 16.86 -5.98
C LYS A 33 18.44 17.16 -5.40
N ALA A 34 17.49 17.57 -6.24
CA ALA A 34 16.11 17.82 -5.84
C ALA A 34 15.48 16.62 -5.12
N SER A 35 15.68 15.39 -5.61
CA SER A 35 15.24 14.15 -4.95
C SER A 35 15.80 13.98 -3.53
N ARG A 36 17.09 14.28 -3.35
CA ARG A 36 17.76 14.18 -2.05
C ARG A 36 17.29 15.29 -1.10
N ALA A 37 17.10 16.52 -1.59
CA ALA A 37 16.55 17.62 -0.80
C ALA A 37 15.13 17.30 -0.30
N MET A 38 14.24 16.82 -1.16
CA MET A 38 12.90 16.37 -0.77
C MET A 38 12.94 15.23 0.26
N SER A 39 13.88 14.29 0.09
CA SER A 39 14.06 13.17 1.02
C SER A 39 14.54 13.63 2.41
N GLU A 40 15.45 14.61 2.47
CA GLU A 40 15.91 15.19 3.73
C GLU A 40 14.81 16.02 4.41
N VAL A 41 14.04 16.80 3.65
CA VAL A 41 12.85 17.49 4.19
C VAL A 41 11.86 16.48 4.75
N THR A 42 11.65 15.36 4.05
CA THR A 42 10.77 14.28 4.53
C THR A 42 11.28 13.68 5.84
N ARG A 43 12.58 13.38 5.91
CA ARG A 43 13.23 12.81 7.10
C ARG A 43 13.17 13.73 8.31
N LEU A 44 13.35 15.04 8.11
CA LEU A 44 13.44 16.03 9.20
C LEU A 44 12.07 16.56 9.66
N THR A 45 11.09 16.61 8.76
CA THR A 45 9.76 17.19 9.05
C THR A 45 8.65 16.15 9.18
N GLY A 46 8.83 14.96 8.61
CA GLY A 46 7.81 13.93 8.52
C GLY A 46 6.74 14.15 7.44
N TYR A 47 6.90 15.16 6.58
CA TYR A 47 6.00 15.45 5.45
C TYR A 47 6.44 14.71 4.18
N LEU A 48 5.49 14.12 3.47
CA LEU A 48 5.70 13.38 2.23
C LEU A 48 5.51 14.31 1.02
N PHE A 49 6.17 14.00 -0.10
CA PHE A 49 6.05 14.78 -1.33
C PHE A 49 5.12 14.10 -2.33
N THR A 50 4.24 14.89 -2.96
CA THR A 50 3.39 14.46 -4.08
C THR A 50 3.62 15.41 -5.25
N TYR A 51 4.02 14.88 -6.41
CA TYR A 51 4.25 15.68 -7.61
C TYR A 51 4.16 14.82 -8.87
N ASP A 52 3.94 15.47 -10.01
CA ASP A 52 4.07 14.84 -11.33
C ASP A 52 5.55 14.85 -11.76
N ALA A 53 6.11 13.68 -12.10
CA ALA A 53 7.51 13.54 -12.52
C ALA A 53 7.84 14.30 -13.83
N ARG A 54 6.83 14.81 -14.54
CA ARG A 54 6.99 15.66 -15.72
C ARG A 54 7.26 17.12 -15.38
N ILE A 55 6.83 17.60 -14.20
CA ILE A 55 7.00 19.00 -13.78
C ILE A 55 8.23 19.20 -12.87
N ILE A 56 8.61 18.17 -12.10
CA ILE A 56 9.82 18.19 -11.27
C ILE A 56 10.83 17.21 -11.85
N ASN A 57 12.04 17.70 -12.15
CA ASN A 57 13.17 16.85 -12.48
C ASN A 57 13.93 16.45 -11.19
N PRO A 58 13.78 15.22 -10.68
CA PRO A 58 14.41 14.78 -9.42
C PRO A 58 15.94 14.74 -9.48
N GLU A 59 16.53 14.69 -10.67
CA GLU A 59 17.98 14.62 -10.87
C GLU A 59 18.65 16.00 -10.98
N ARG A 60 17.86 17.08 -11.05
CA ARG A 60 18.39 18.44 -11.07
C ARG A 60 19.15 18.74 -9.77
N THR A 61 20.32 19.35 -9.89
CA THR A 61 21.09 19.86 -8.75
C THR A 61 20.91 21.37 -8.60
N PHE A 62 20.96 21.84 -7.36
CA PHE A 62 21.00 23.28 -7.04
C PHE A 62 21.91 23.52 -5.84
N VAL A 63 22.45 24.74 -5.77
CA VAL A 63 23.37 25.18 -4.71
C VAL A 63 22.55 25.62 -3.51
N LEU A 64 22.95 25.17 -2.32
CA LEU A 64 22.36 25.56 -1.05
C LEU A 64 23.14 26.75 -0.47
N ALA A 65 22.44 27.67 0.20
CA ALA A 65 23.12 28.61 1.07
C ALA A 65 23.63 27.88 2.32
N ASP A 66 24.87 28.15 2.75
CA ASP A 66 25.51 27.54 3.95
C ASP A 66 24.89 28.08 5.27
N ARG A 67 23.57 27.97 5.43
CA ARG A 67 22.81 28.38 6.62
C ARG A 67 21.46 27.67 6.71
N GLU A 68 20.84 27.74 7.88
CA GLU A 68 19.43 27.36 8.06
C GLU A 68 18.53 28.18 7.12
N MET A 69 17.62 27.49 6.45
CA MET A 69 16.66 28.09 5.53
C MET A 69 15.27 27.49 5.75
N PRO A 70 14.19 28.28 5.60
CA PRO A 70 12.83 27.77 5.73
C PRO A 70 12.55 26.74 4.62
N VAL A 71 11.67 25.79 4.92
CA VAL A 71 11.24 24.77 3.95
C VAL A 71 10.75 25.42 2.65
N SER A 72 10.04 26.55 2.70
CA SER A 72 9.61 27.30 1.51
C SER A 72 10.76 27.61 0.54
N GLN A 73 11.91 28.08 1.03
CA GLN A 73 13.08 28.36 0.17
C GLN A 73 13.70 27.08 -0.41
N ILE A 74 13.65 25.97 0.32
CA ILE A 74 14.07 24.66 -0.20
C ILE A 74 13.12 24.24 -1.33
N LEU A 75 11.81 24.42 -1.15
CA LEU A 75 10.80 24.09 -2.15
C LEU A 75 10.93 24.95 -3.41
N ASP A 76 11.20 26.25 -3.26
CA ASP A 76 11.48 27.15 -4.39
C ASP A 76 12.68 26.64 -5.21
N SER A 77 13.71 26.14 -4.52
CA SER A 77 14.92 25.60 -5.15
C SER A 77 14.67 24.23 -5.82
N VAL A 78 13.84 23.37 -5.20
CA VAL A 78 13.40 22.08 -5.74
C VAL A 78 12.53 22.26 -6.98
N ALA A 79 11.58 23.18 -6.93
CA ALA A 79 10.73 23.56 -8.06
C ALA A 79 11.59 24.12 -9.19
N GLY A 80 12.38 25.15 -8.85
CA GLY A 80 13.30 25.86 -9.73
C GLY A 80 12.71 26.30 -11.08
N ASN A 81 11.38 26.41 -11.13
CA ASN A 81 10.55 27.03 -12.15
C ASN A 81 9.46 27.77 -11.38
N PRO A 82 9.34 29.10 -11.52
CA PRO A 82 8.39 29.92 -10.75
C PRO A 82 6.91 29.62 -11.07
N ALA A 83 6.62 28.90 -12.15
CA ALA A 83 5.25 28.45 -12.46
C ALA A 83 4.81 27.22 -11.64
N ILE A 84 5.75 26.60 -10.91
CA ILE A 84 5.47 25.46 -10.04
C ILE A 84 5.23 26.00 -8.64
N HIS A 85 3.99 25.85 -8.18
CA HIS A 85 3.54 26.24 -6.86
C HIS A 85 3.52 25.02 -5.93
N TYR A 86 3.45 25.28 -4.62
CA TYR A 86 3.30 24.25 -3.61
C TYR A 86 2.16 24.53 -2.64
N ALA A 87 1.49 23.47 -2.22
CA ALA A 87 0.48 23.49 -1.17
C ALA A 87 0.80 22.42 -0.12
N VAL A 88 0.53 22.73 1.15
CA VAL A 88 0.63 21.77 2.25
C VAL A 88 -0.77 21.27 2.57
N LEU A 89 -1.00 19.97 2.38
CA LEU A 89 -2.29 19.32 2.66
C LEU A 89 -2.06 18.11 3.58
N GLY A 90 -2.50 18.22 4.84
CA GLY A 90 -2.26 17.18 5.84
C GLY A 90 -0.77 16.93 6.07
N ARG A 91 -0.30 15.69 5.82
CA ARG A 91 1.13 15.31 5.86
C ARG A 91 1.82 15.35 4.50
N HIS A 92 1.20 15.93 3.47
CA HIS A 92 1.75 16.00 2.12
C HIS A 92 2.11 17.44 1.72
N ILE A 93 3.26 17.61 1.08
CA ILE A 93 3.65 18.80 0.31
C ILE A 93 3.41 18.46 -1.16
N ILE A 94 2.48 19.17 -1.80
CA ILE A 94 2.06 18.95 -3.18
C ILE A 94 2.71 20.00 -4.07
N LEU A 95 3.45 19.59 -5.10
CA LEU A 95 4.01 20.50 -6.13
C LEU A 95 3.14 20.42 -7.39
N TYR A 96 2.69 21.56 -7.89
CA TYR A 96 1.76 21.63 -9.03
C TYR A 96 2.08 22.80 -9.97
N LEU A 97 1.76 22.65 -11.24
CA LEU A 97 1.84 23.73 -12.23
C LEU A 97 0.46 24.37 -12.38
N GLU A 98 0.37 25.69 -12.22
CA GLU A 98 -0.87 26.41 -12.53
C GLU A 98 -0.89 26.70 -14.03
N THR A 99 -1.64 25.90 -14.80
CA THR A 99 -1.77 26.13 -16.23
C THR A 99 -2.65 27.35 -16.48
N ALA A 100 -2.06 28.39 -17.07
CA ALA A 100 -2.81 29.50 -17.63
C ALA A 100 -3.87 28.98 -18.62
N MET A 101 -5.12 29.36 -18.42
CA MET A 101 -6.11 29.35 -19.50
C MET A 101 -5.55 30.20 -20.66
N PRO A 102 -5.89 29.88 -21.92
CA PRO A 102 -5.48 30.70 -23.07
C PRO A 102 -5.89 32.16 -22.84
N PRO A 103 -5.12 33.15 -23.31
CA PRO A 103 -5.44 34.56 -23.15
C PRO A 103 -6.74 34.84 -23.92
N GLY A 104 -7.86 34.78 -23.22
CA GLY A 104 -9.10 35.38 -23.67
C GLY A 104 -8.87 36.88 -23.66
N THR A 105 -9.08 37.51 -24.81
CA THR A 105 -9.15 38.96 -25.01
C THR A 105 -9.64 39.69 -23.76
N GLU A 106 -8.79 40.54 -23.18
CA GLU A 106 -9.21 41.49 -22.14
C GLU A 106 -10.38 42.32 -22.69
N PRO A 107 -11.56 42.30 -22.05
CA PRO A 107 -12.58 43.29 -22.32
C PRO A 107 -12.06 44.67 -21.87
N PRO A 108 -12.51 45.75 -22.51
CA PRO A 108 -12.09 47.11 -22.18
C PRO A 108 -12.34 47.43 -20.70
N SER A 109 -11.41 48.19 -20.12
CA SER A 109 -11.23 48.50 -18.70
C SER A 109 -12.32 49.40 -18.07
N ASP A 110 -13.58 49.29 -18.48
CA ASP A 110 -14.69 50.14 -18.00
C ASP A 110 -15.99 49.40 -17.67
N SER A 111 -15.94 48.08 -17.44
CA SER A 111 -17.04 47.35 -16.79
C SER A 111 -16.54 46.63 -15.54
N LEU A 112 -16.91 47.14 -14.36
CA LEU A 112 -16.81 46.38 -13.11
C LEU A 112 -17.68 45.12 -13.29
N PRO A 113 -17.15 43.90 -13.24
CA PRO A 113 -17.98 42.71 -13.36
C PRO A 113 -18.92 42.66 -12.16
N LEU A 114 -20.22 42.51 -12.42
CA LEU A 114 -21.20 42.27 -11.37
C LEU A 114 -20.97 40.85 -10.84
N PHE A 115 -20.36 40.72 -9.66
CA PHE A 115 -20.21 39.44 -8.98
C PHE A 115 -21.33 39.26 -7.96
N LEU A 116 -22.01 38.12 -8.02
CA LEU A 116 -22.88 37.68 -6.94
C LEU A 116 -21.99 37.04 -5.85
N SER A 117 -21.96 37.64 -4.67
CA SER A 117 -21.25 37.07 -3.52
C SER A 117 -22.19 36.15 -2.74
N ILE A 118 -21.88 34.86 -2.69
CA ILE A 118 -22.62 33.87 -1.92
C ILE A 118 -21.82 33.56 -0.66
N GLY A 119 -22.41 33.84 0.49
CA GLY A 119 -21.82 33.54 1.80
C GLY A 119 -22.67 32.57 2.59
N GLY A 120 -22.06 31.78 3.46
CA GLY A 120 -22.81 30.85 4.28
C GLY A 120 -21.96 30.05 5.25
N LYS A 121 -22.61 29.11 5.95
CA LYS A 121 -22.01 28.16 6.87
C LYS A 121 -22.34 26.74 6.45
N ILE A 122 -21.36 25.84 6.47
CA ILE A 122 -21.55 24.40 6.27
C ILE A 122 -21.53 23.70 7.61
N ILE A 123 -22.55 22.90 7.91
CA ILE A 123 -22.68 22.15 9.17
C ILE A 123 -23.07 20.69 8.93
N ASP A 124 -22.74 19.83 9.89
CA ASP A 124 -23.22 18.46 9.96
C ASP A 124 -24.73 18.44 10.27
N ALA A 125 -25.50 17.64 9.51
CA ALA A 125 -26.96 17.62 9.63
C ALA A 125 -27.48 17.04 10.96
N GLU A 126 -26.72 16.15 11.61
CA GLU A 126 -27.13 15.45 12.83
C GLU A 126 -26.69 16.20 14.09
N THR A 127 -25.44 16.65 14.11
CA THR A 127 -24.78 17.25 15.27
C THR A 127 -24.84 18.78 15.24
N SER A 128 -25.16 19.37 14.09
CA SER A 128 -25.09 20.83 13.85
C SER A 128 -23.69 21.43 14.06
N GLU A 129 -22.64 20.59 14.14
CA GLU A 129 -21.26 21.05 14.26
C GLU A 129 -20.78 21.65 12.93
N PRO A 130 -19.95 22.72 12.98
CA PRO A 130 -19.39 23.30 11.77
C PRO A 130 -18.46 22.31 11.07
N LEU A 131 -18.51 22.29 9.74
CA LEU A 131 -17.62 21.47 8.92
C LEU A 131 -16.48 22.32 8.36
N PRO A 132 -15.29 22.32 8.99
CA PRO A 132 -14.15 23.09 8.52
C PRO A 132 -13.50 22.41 7.32
N TYR A 133 -13.02 23.20 6.36
CA TYR A 133 -12.39 22.72 5.11
C TYR A 133 -13.31 21.96 4.16
N ALA A 134 -14.63 22.12 4.26
CA ALA A 134 -15.56 21.72 3.22
C ALA A 134 -15.24 22.46 1.93
N THR A 135 -15.20 21.73 0.81
CA THR A 135 -14.93 22.30 -0.51
C THR A 135 -16.23 22.74 -1.14
N ILE A 136 -16.27 23.99 -1.62
CA ILE A 136 -17.42 24.58 -2.30
C ILE A 136 -16.97 25.01 -3.69
N GLY A 137 -17.63 24.55 -4.74
CA GLY A 137 -17.21 24.85 -6.11
C GLY A 137 -18.36 24.94 -7.08
N ILE A 138 -18.11 25.54 -8.24
CA ILE A 138 -18.99 25.46 -9.40
C ILE A 138 -18.49 24.31 -10.26
N ASN A 139 -19.36 23.34 -10.54
CA ASN A 139 -18.98 22.17 -11.30
C ASN A 139 -18.35 22.56 -12.65
N HIS A 140 -17.26 21.89 -13.03
CA HIS A 140 -16.56 22.06 -14.32
C HIS A 140 -15.94 23.44 -14.63
N ARG A 141 -15.96 24.40 -13.68
CA ARG A 141 -15.47 25.78 -13.93
C ARG A 141 -14.16 26.14 -13.21
N GLY A 142 -13.62 25.26 -12.36
CA GLY A 142 -12.40 25.53 -11.57
C GLY A 142 -12.54 26.68 -10.57
N LYS A 143 -13.75 27.18 -10.34
CA LYS A 143 -14.05 28.27 -9.39
C LYS A 143 -14.61 27.67 -8.11
N GLY A 144 -13.96 27.92 -6.98
CA GLY A 144 -14.37 27.38 -5.69
C GLY A 144 -13.70 28.09 -4.50
N THR A 145 -14.14 27.72 -3.31
CA THR A 145 -13.64 28.19 -2.02
C THR A 145 -13.71 27.04 -1.02
N VAL A 146 -13.17 27.25 0.18
CA VAL A 146 -13.25 26.30 1.29
C VAL A 146 -13.79 26.97 2.54
N THR A 147 -14.44 26.21 3.42
CA THR A 147 -14.87 26.75 4.73
C THR A 147 -13.71 26.95 5.69
N ASN A 148 -13.84 27.96 6.55
CA ASN A 148 -12.93 28.17 7.68
C ASN A 148 -13.24 27.23 8.86
N PHE A 149 -12.53 27.40 9.99
CA PHE A 149 -12.73 26.61 11.22
C PHE A 149 -14.16 26.65 11.79
N ASN A 150 -14.90 27.72 11.53
CA ASN A 150 -16.27 27.91 11.99
C ASN A 150 -17.30 27.41 10.96
N GLY A 151 -16.85 26.76 9.88
CA GLY A 151 -17.69 26.30 8.78
C GLY A 151 -18.12 27.42 7.83
N ASP A 152 -17.64 28.65 7.99
CA ASP A 152 -18.06 29.80 7.17
C ASP A 152 -17.31 29.85 5.85
N PHE A 153 -18.00 30.23 4.77
CA PHE A 153 -17.42 30.42 3.44
C PHE A 153 -17.98 31.67 2.75
N VAL A 154 -17.22 32.18 1.78
CA VAL A 154 -17.66 33.18 0.81
C VAL A 154 -17.14 32.80 -0.57
N LEU A 155 -18.03 32.74 -1.56
CA LEU A 155 -17.72 32.47 -2.96
C LEU A 155 -18.24 33.60 -3.83
N ARG A 156 -17.38 34.13 -4.71
CA ARG A 156 -17.76 35.13 -5.71
C ARG A 156 -18.10 34.44 -7.02
N ILE A 157 -19.31 34.65 -7.51
CA ILE A 157 -19.83 34.04 -8.74
C ILE A 157 -20.02 35.12 -9.79
N SER A 158 -19.41 34.94 -10.96
CA SER A 158 -19.62 35.80 -12.14
C SER A 158 -20.95 35.47 -12.82
N GLU A 159 -21.54 36.46 -13.52
CA GLU A 159 -22.84 36.31 -14.21
C GLU A 159 -22.94 35.07 -15.11
N GLU A 160 -21.86 34.73 -15.81
CA GLU A 160 -21.74 33.55 -16.68
C GLU A 160 -21.99 32.20 -15.98
N ASN A 161 -21.93 32.16 -14.65
CA ASN A 161 -22.07 30.94 -13.84
C ASN A 161 -23.36 30.94 -13.00
N LEU A 162 -24.26 31.91 -13.21
CA LEU A 162 -25.53 31.98 -12.48
C LEU A 162 -26.44 30.78 -12.79
N ASP A 163 -26.34 30.20 -13.98
CA ASP A 163 -27.09 29.02 -14.43
C ASP A 163 -26.49 27.68 -14.01
N ASP A 164 -25.38 27.69 -13.26
CA ASP A 164 -24.62 26.49 -12.92
C ASP A 164 -25.05 25.89 -11.56
N THR A 165 -24.40 24.78 -11.19
CA THR A 165 -24.62 24.06 -9.94
C THR A 165 -23.45 24.26 -8.99
N LEU A 166 -23.76 24.73 -7.79
CA LEU A 166 -22.85 24.74 -6.65
C LEU A 166 -22.73 23.32 -6.09
N SER A 167 -21.52 22.79 -6.03
CA SER A 167 -21.20 21.56 -5.32
C SER A 167 -20.53 21.87 -3.98
N VAL A 168 -20.98 21.18 -2.95
CA VAL A 168 -20.33 21.15 -1.63
C VAL A 168 -19.91 19.71 -1.35
N SER A 169 -18.65 19.50 -1.03
CA SER A 169 -18.10 18.19 -0.69
C SER A 169 -17.28 18.24 0.59
N TYR A 170 -17.40 17.17 1.37
CA TYR A 170 -16.64 16.98 2.60
C TYR A 170 -16.42 15.49 2.83
N VAL A 171 -15.22 15.10 3.26
CA VAL A 171 -14.85 13.69 3.39
C VAL A 171 -15.76 13.00 4.42
N GLY A 172 -16.41 11.91 4.03
CA GLY A 172 -17.36 11.18 4.87
C GLY A 172 -18.78 11.74 4.85
N TYR A 173 -19.12 12.61 3.88
CA TYR A 173 -20.45 13.21 3.71
C TYR A 173 -20.90 13.11 2.27
N VAL A 174 -22.23 13.07 2.09
CA VAL A 174 -22.86 13.01 0.77
C VAL A 174 -22.68 14.37 0.09
N ASN A 175 -22.15 14.37 -1.13
CA ASN A 175 -21.98 15.60 -1.91
C ASN A 175 -23.32 16.32 -2.10
N ARG A 176 -23.35 17.62 -1.76
CA ARG A 176 -24.55 18.44 -1.93
C ARG A 176 -24.46 19.27 -3.20
N LEU A 177 -25.51 19.20 -4.02
CA LEU A 177 -25.63 19.95 -5.26
C LEU A 177 -26.79 20.94 -5.16
N LEU A 178 -26.52 22.23 -5.37
CA LEU A 178 -27.49 23.31 -5.26
C LEU A 178 -27.44 24.21 -6.51
N PRO A 179 -28.57 24.47 -7.20
CA PRO A 179 -28.60 25.43 -8.31
C PRO A 179 -28.26 26.84 -7.84
N VAL A 180 -27.30 27.51 -8.49
CA VAL A 180 -26.84 28.84 -8.08
C VAL A 180 -27.99 29.87 -8.09
N ARG A 181 -28.89 29.81 -9.07
CA ARG A 181 -30.07 30.70 -9.12
C ARG A 181 -31.03 30.57 -7.94
N SER A 182 -31.05 29.42 -7.28
CA SER A 182 -31.95 29.19 -6.13
C SER A 182 -31.38 29.69 -4.82
N LEU A 183 -30.13 30.15 -4.82
CA LEU A 183 -29.44 30.58 -3.62
C LEU A 183 -29.82 32.02 -3.27
N PRO A 184 -30.34 32.29 -2.06
CA PRO A 184 -30.51 33.66 -1.61
C PRO A 184 -29.11 34.28 -1.53
N GLY A 185 -28.91 35.47 -2.10
CA GLY A 185 -27.62 36.18 -2.08
C GLY A 185 -27.12 36.63 -0.69
N ASN A 186 -27.59 36.00 0.38
CA ASN A 186 -27.32 36.28 1.80
C ASN A 186 -26.70 35.04 2.48
N VAL A 187 -26.28 35.21 3.73
CA VAL A 187 -25.72 34.14 4.59
C VAL A 187 -26.70 32.96 4.69
N MET A 188 -26.34 31.83 4.09
CA MET A 188 -27.12 30.58 4.13
C MET A 188 -26.46 29.51 4.98
N THR A 189 -27.24 28.59 5.52
CA THR A 189 -26.69 27.38 6.16
C THR A 189 -26.94 26.19 5.25
N ILE A 190 -25.89 25.45 4.90
CA ILE A 190 -25.96 24.22 4.11
C ILE A 190 -25.62 23.07 5.05
N THR A 191 -26.56 22.14 5.22
CA THR A 191 -26.37 20.92 6.01
C THR A 191 -25.83 19.79 5.13
N MET A 192 -24.88 19.04 5.66
CA MET A 192 -24.30 17.86 4.99
C MET A 192 -24.72 16.59 5.74
N ASP A 193 -25.28 15.64 5.01
CA ASP A 193 -25.61 14.31 5.54
C ASP A 193 -24.35 13.44 5.53
N ARG A 194 -24.10 12.70 6.61
CA ARG A 194 -22.96 11.77 6.68
C ARG A 194 -23.14 10.66 5.65
N ASP A 195 -22.07 10.39 4.92
CA ASP A 195 -21.97 9.23 4.04
C ASP A 195 -21.32 8.11 4.82
N PHE A 196 -22.16 7.30 5.46
CA PHE A 196 -21.69 6.08 6.11
C PHE A 196 -21.38 5.08 5.00
N ILE A 197 -20.10 4.87 4.71
CA ILE A 197 -19.64 3.63 4.08
C ILE A 197 -19.51 2.62 5.22
N PRO A 198 -20.48 1.72 5.46
CA PRO A 198 -20.31 0.67 6.44
C PRO A 198 -19.12 -0.17 5.99
N ILE A 199 -18.08 -0.25 6.82
CA ILE A 199 -17.13 -1.36 6.73
C ILE A 199 -17.98 -2.60 7.02
N PRO A 200 -18.08 -3.58 6.11
CA PRO A 200 -18.80 -4.80 6.41
C PRO A 200 -18.18 -5.40 7.67
N GLU A 201 -18.95 -5.44 8.75
CA GLU A 201 -18.55 -6.11 9.98
C GLU A 201 -18.39 -7.59 9.64
N ILE A 202 -17.15 -8.07 9.63
CA ILE A 202 -16.91 -9.49 9.50
C ILE A 202 -17.20 -10.11 10.86
N ILE A 203 -18.43 -10.60 11.02
CA ILE A 203 -18.80 -11.42 12.17
C ILE A 203 -17.96 -12.70 12.09
N ILE A 204 -16.86 -12.76 12.87
CA ILE A 204 -16.10 -13.99 13.09
C ILE A 204 -17.03 -14.93 13.86
N ARG A 205 -17.87 -15.68 13.13
CA ARG A 205 -18.51 -16.87 13.69
C ARG A 205 -17.37 -17.83 14.01
N ALA A 206 -17.30 -18.31 15.24
CA ALA A 206 -16.35 -19.34 15.65
C ALA A 206 -16.57 -20.60 14.81
N GLN A 207 -15.95 -20.66 13.64
CA GLN A 207 -15.92 -21.83 12.77
C GLN A 207 -14.67 -22.63 13.12
N ASP A 208 -14.84 -23.94 13.17
CA ASP A 208 -13.73 -24.85 13.36
C ASP A 208 -12.77 -24.75 12.15
N PRO A 209 -11.50 -24.36 12.35
CA PRO A 209 -10.51 -24.28 11.26
C PRO A 209 -10.36 -25.60 10.51
N LEU A 210 -10.43 -26.74 11.20
CA LEU A 210 -10.31 -28.06 10.57
C LEU A 210 -11.48 -28.35 9.63
N MET A 211 -12.68 -27.87 9.96
CA MET A 211 -13.83 -27.98 9.06
C MET A 211 -13.60 -27.17 7.79
N ILE A 212 -13.05 -25.96 7.89
CA ILE A 212 -12.74 -25.11 6.73
C ILE A 212 -11.70 -25.79 5.84
N ILE A 213 -10.61 -26.32 6.42
CA ILE A 213 -9.57 -27.03 5.68
C ILE A 213 -10.13 -28.26 4.96
N ARG A 214 -10.95 -29.08 5.64
CA ARG A 214 -11.61 -30.24 5.02
C ARG A 214 -12.51 -29.84 3.85
N LYS A 215 -13.24 -28.74 3.98
CA LYS A 215 -14.05 -28.19 2.88
C LYS A 215 -13.18 -27.78 1.70
N THR A 216 -12.08 -27.07 1.95
CA THR A 216 -11.10 -26.70 0.91
C THR A 216 -10.59 -27.91 0.11
N ILE A 217 -10.21 -28.99 0.80
CA ILE A 217 -9.77 -30.23 0.15
C ILE A 217 -10.91 -30.85 -0.68
N SER A 218 -12.14 -30.86 -0.15
CA SER A 218 -13.29 -31.40 -0.88
C SER A 218 -13.70 -30.55 -2.09
N SER A 219 -13.44 -29.24 -2.06
CA SER A 219 -13.74 -28.28 -3.12
C SER A 219 -12.69 -28.25 -4.24
N VAL A 220 -11.62 -29.03 -4.15
CA VAL A 220 -10.57 -29.04 -5.20
C VAL A 220 -11.17 -29.38 -6.57
N ALA A 221 -12.08 -30.35 -6.64
CA ALA A 221 -12.69 -30.76 -7.90
C ALA A 221 -13.58 -29.68 -8.55
N SER A 222 -14.18 -28.78 -7.75
CA SER A 222 -15.01 -27.68 -8.26
C SER A 222 -14.21 -26.43 -8.60
N ASN A 223 -13.06 -26.24 -7.95
CA ASN A 223 -12.26 -25.02 -8.06
C ASN A 223 -11.10 -25.14 -9.06
N TYR A 224 -10.62 -26.35 -9.35
CA TYR A 224 -9.44 -26.57 -10.19
C TYR A 224 -9.77 -27.35 -11.46
N GLY A 225 -9.05 -27.03 -12.53
CA GLY A 225 -9.30 -27.56 -13.87
C GLY A 225 -9.16 -29.08 -13.97
N THR A 226 -10.13 -29.71 -14.62
CA THR A 226 -10.13 -31.14 -14.95
C THR A 226 -9.52 -31.45 -16.32
N THR A 227 -9.03 -30.43 -17.02
CA THR A 227 -8.32 -30.54 -18.29
C THR A 227 -6.89 -30.02 -18.14
N PRO A 228 -5.94 -30.51 -18.96
CA PRO A 228 -4.58 -30.01 -18.90
C PRO A 228 -4.53 -28.54 -19.33
N ALA A 229 -3.67 -27.76 -18.69
CA ALA A 229 -3.43 -26.36 -19.02
C ALA A 229 -1.99 -26.15 -19.50
N LEU A 230 -1.81 -25.35 -20.54
CA LEU A 230 -0.50 -24.90 -21.00
C LEU A 230 -0.32 -23.43 -20.62
N LEU A 231 0.59 -23.18 -19.68
CA LEU A 231 0.86 -21.85 -19.15
C LEU A 231 2.18 -21.31 -19.70
N THR A 232 2.30 -19.98 -19.73
CA THR A 232 3.58 -19.31 -19.97
C THR A 232 3.97 -18.60 -18.68
N GLY A 233 5.13 -18.96 -18.13
CA GLY A 233 5.64 -18.41 -16.87
C GLY A 233 6.92 -17.64 -17.08
N PHE A 234 7.20 -16.73 -16.13
CA PHE A 234 8.51 -16.12 -15.96
C PHE A 234 9.12 -16.64 -14.67
N TYR A 235 10.36 -17.12 -14.74
CA TYR A 235 11.12 -17.67 -13.63
C TYR A 235 12.35 -16.83 -13.38
N ARG A 236 12.67 -16.64 -12.09
CA ARG A 236 13.84 -15.92 -11.62
C ARG A 236 14.39 -16.61 -10.38
N GLU A 237 15.70 -16.78 -10.35
CA GLU A 237 16.45 -17.29 -9.21
C GLU A 237 17.69 -16.43 -8.98
N GLY A 238 18.08 -16.28 -7.71
CA GLY A 238 19.26 -15.51 -7.35
C GLY A 238 19.91 -16.04 -6.09
N VAL A 239 21.23 -16.10 -6.10
CA VAL A 239 22.09 -16.38 -4.94
C VAL A 239 22.87 -15.11 -4.64
N TYR A 240 22.78 -14.63 -3.40
CA TYR A 240 23.37 -13.37 -2.98
C TYR A 240 24.36 -13.60 -1.84
N ARG A 241 25.46 -12.86 -1.85
CA ARG A 241 26.43 -12.79 -0.75
C ARG A 241 26.61 -11.34 -0.37
N ARG A 242 26.39 -10.99 0.91
CA ARG A 242 26.48 -9.59 1.39
C ARG A 242 25.67 -8.59 0.54
N LYS A 243 24.49 -9.00 0.06
CA LYS A 243 23.61 -8.26 -0.86
C LYS A 243 24.09 -8.13 -2.31
N GLU A 244 25.25 -8.69 -2.66
CA GLU A 244 25.75 -8.73 -4.03
C GLU A 244 25.35 -10.04 -4.71
N PRO A 245 24.76 -9.99 -5.92
CA PRO A 245 24.36 -11.18 -6.66
C PRO A 245 25.60 -11.96 -7.11
N GLN A 246 25.69 -13.22 -6.69
CA GLN A 246 26.73 -14.16 -7.10
C GLN A 246 26.31 -14.93 -8.36
N VAL A 247 25.07 -15.42 -8.34
CA VAL A 247 24.44 -16.11 -9.46
C VAL A 247 23.03 -15.56 -9.60
N TYR A 248 22.64 -15.18 -10.81
CA TYR A 248 21.30 -14.69 -11.10
C TYR A 248 20.84 -15.25 -12.44
N SER A 249 19.75 -16.01 -12.43
CA SER A 249 19.18 -16.62 -13.64
C SER A 249 17.74 -16.18 -13.83
N GLU A 250 17.36 -15.97 -15.09
CA GLU A 250 15.97 -15.72 -15.48
C GLU A 250 15.60 -16.58 -16.68
N ALA A 251 14.34 -17.00 -16.75
CA ALA A 251 13.84 -17.80 -17.85
C ALA A 251 12.37 -17.51 -18.17
N VAL A 252 12.04 -17.50 -19.46
CA VAL A 252 10.66 -17.67 -19.93
C VAL A 252 10.43 -19.16 -20.11
N VAL A 253 9.36 -19.67 -19.51
CA VAL A 253 9.05 -21.11 -19.49
C VAL A 253 7.65 -21.38 -20.02
N LYS A 254 7.47 -22.54 -20.66
CA LYS A 254 6.16 -23.14 -20.89
C LYS A 254 5.94 -24.22 -19.84
N ILE A 255 4.80 -24.16 -19.18
CA ILE A 255 4.43 -25.09 -18.11
C ILE A 255 3.24 -25.89 -18.60
N TYR A 256 3.37 -27.20 -18.64
CA TYR A 256 2.25 -28.11 -18.80
C TYR A 256 1.79 -28.51 -17.41
N LYS A 257 0.57 -28.08 -17.05
CA LYS A 257 -0.14 -28.53 -15.86
C LYS A 257 -1.08 -29.65 -16.28
N SER A 258 -0.87 -30.85 -15.75
CA SER A 258 -1.85 -31.91 -15.99
C SER A 258 -3.17 -31.60 -15.26
N PRO A 259 -4.26 -32.32 -15.60
CA PRO A 259 -5.52 -32.24 -14.85
C PRO A 259 -5.32 -32.51 -13.36
N TYR A 260 -6.17 -31.91 -12.52
CA TYR A 260 -6.27 -32.25 -11.09
C TYR A 260 -6.95 -33.60 -10.83
N THR A 261 -7.66 -34.14 -11.83
CA THR A 261 -8.16 -35.52 -11.79
C THR A 261 -7.00 -36.50 -11.92
N ARG A 262 -7.17 -37.73 -11.39
CA ARG A 262 -6.13 -38.76 -11.46
C ARG A 262 -5.65 -38.96 -12.90
N SER A 263 -4.43 -38.50 -13.16
CA SER A 263 -3.74 -38.60 -14.45
C SER A 263 -2.41 -39.30 -14.23
N LEU A 264 -1.99 -40.12 -15.19
CA LEU A 264 -0.66 -40.73 -15.22
C LEU A 264 0.42 -39.73 -15.68
N GLN A 265 0.03 -38.52 -16.09
CA GLN A 265 0.94 -37.49 -16.58
C GLN A 265 1.32 -36.52 -15.46
N ASN A 266 2.63 -36.29 -15.30
CA ASN A 266 3.16 -35.31 -14.37
C ASN A 266 3.24 -33.93 -15.01
N ASP A 267 3.33 -32.90 -14.15
CA ASP A 267 3.63 -31.55 -14.60
C ASP A 267 4.99 -31.49 -15.29
N GLN A 268 5.08 -30.66 -16.33
CA GLN A 268 6.30 -30.51 -17.11
C GLN A 268 6.62 -29.04 -17.30
N VAL A 269 7.92 -28.74 -17.34
CA VAL A 269 8.41 -27.38 -17.61
C VAL A 269 9.41 -27.44 -18.75
N LYS A 270 9.18 -26.59 -19.75
CA LYS A 270 10.10 -26.37 -20.86
C LYS A 270 10.63 -24.94 -20.80
N VAL A 271 11.95 -24.79 -20.69
CA VAL A 271 12.62 -23.49 -20.82
C VAL A 271 12.59 -23.09 -22.30
N ILE A 272 12.04 -21.91 -22.59
CA ILE A 272 12.00 -21.34 -23.95
C ILE A 272 13.25 -20.50 -24.20
N ARG A 273 13.55 -19.61 -23.26
CA ARG A 273 14.71 -18.73 -23.31
C ARG A 273 15.15 -18.44 -21.90
N SER A 274 16.46 -18.44 -21.67
CA SER A 274 17.04 -18.10 -20.38
C SER A 274 18.22 -17.15 -20.56
N ARG A 275 18.53 -16.44 -19.48
CA ARG A 275 19.77 -15.70 -19.30
C ARG A 275 20.32 -15.98 -17.92
N LYS A 276 21.63 -16.02 -17.79
CA LYS A 276 22.33 -16.24 -16.53
C LYS A 276 23.50 -15.26 -16.41
N ILE A 277 23.63 -14.67 -15.23
CA ILE A 277 24.76 -13.82 -14.84
C ILE A 277 25.45 -14.55 -13.70
N GLU A 278 26.77 -14.75 -13.83
CA GLU A 278 27.62 -15.35 -12.80
C GLU A 278 28.77 -14.39 -12.52
N ASN A 279 28.89 -13.93 -11.27
CA ASN A 279 29.98 -13.09 -10.78
C ASN A 279 30.76 -13.90 -9.74
N LEU A 280 31.38 -15.00 -10.18
CA LEU A 280 32.25 -15.82 -9.34
C LEU A 280 33.70 -15.46 -9.66
N GLU A 281 34.42 -14.84 -8.72
CA GLU A 281 35.87 -14.72 -8.85
C GLU A 281 36.51 -16.12 -8.78
N ALA A 282 37.53 -16.40 -9.60
CA ALA A 282 38.18 -17.72 -9.68
C ALA A 282 38.80 -18.22 -8.35
N LYS A 283 38.87 -17.37 -7.33
CA LYS A 283 39.34 -17.71 -5.97
C LYS A 283 38.19 -17.97 -4.99
N ASP A 284 36.93 -17.72 -5.37
CA ASP A 284 35.79 -17.88 -4.48
C ASP A 284 35.39 -19.36 -4.40
N THR A 285 35.72 -19.98 -3.26
CA THR A 285 35.67 -21.44 -3.06
C THR A 285 34.28 -21.95 -2.68
N LEU A 286 33.29 -21.06 -2.55
CA LEU A 286 31.93 -21.35 -2.09
C LEU A 286 30.95 -21.55 -3.27
N ALA A 287 31.12 -22.65 -4.00
CA ALA A 287 30.12 -23.09 -4.99
C ALA A 287 28.98 -23.86 -4.30
N VAL A 288 28.13 -23.16 -3.55
CA VAL A 288 26.97 -23.77 -2.89
C VAL A 288 25.87 -24.01 -3.93
N ARG A 289 25.42 -25.26 -4.04
CA ARG A 289 24.27 -25.62 -4.88
C ARG A 289 23.06 -25.87 -3.98
N LEU A 290 22.09 -24.97 -4.05
CA LEU A 290 20.82 -25.16 -3.37
C LEU A 290 19.93 -26.11 -4.17
N LYS A 291 19.17 -26.99 -3.51
CA LYS A 291 18.06 -27.74 -4.11
C LYS A 291 16.88 -26.78 -4.36
N ALA A 292 17.11 -25.79 -5.22
CA ALA A 292 16.13 -24.87 -5.74
C ALA A 292 16.03 -25.08 -7.26
N GLY A 293 14.94 -24.63 -7.88
CA GLY A 293 14.80 -24.75 -9.32
C GLY A 293 13.36 -24.72 -9.81
N LEU A 294 13.21 -24.68 -11.14
CA LEU A 294 11.92 -24.73 -11.82
C LEU A 294 11.04 -25.90 -11.37
N SER A 295 11.62 -27.10 -11.18
CA SER A 295 10.85 -28.26 -10.71
C SER A 295 10.31 -28.08 -9.30
N ALA A 296 11.07 -27.45 -8.41
CA ALA A 296 10.64 -27.21 -7.03
C ALA A 296 9.48 -26.19 -6.96
N THR A 297 9.36 -25.30 -7.96
CA THR A 297 8.20 -24.40 -8.03
C THR A 297 6.90 -25.13 -8.36
N LEU A 298 6.96 -26.28 -9.06
CA LEU A 298 5.77 -27.07 -9.37
C LEU A 298 5.23 -27.82 -8.15
N SER A 299 6.10 -28.21 -7.22
CA SER A 299 5.68 -28.86 -5.96
C SER A 299 5.04 -27.90 -4.96
N LEU A 300 5.06 -26.58 -5.22
CA LEU A 300 4.39 -25.58 -4.38
C LEU A 300 2.89 -25.43 -4.69
N ASP A 301 2.36 -26.27 -5.57
CA ASP A 301 0.93 -26.41 -5.79
C ASP A 301 0.30 -27.25 -4.65
N GLY A 302 0.03 -26.59 -3.53
CA GLY A 302 -0.48 -27.19 -2.29
C GLY A 302 -1.85 -27.85 -2.40
N MET A 303 -2.62 -27.65 -3.47
CA MET A 303 -3.89 -28.34 -3.71
C MET A 303 -3.72 -29.62 -4.53
N ARG A 304 -2.59 -29.76 -5.22
CA ARG A 304 -2.23 -30.95 -5.96
C ARG A 304 -1.32 -31.87 -5.17
N HIS A 305 -0.35 -31.27 -4.49
CA HIS A 305 0.56 -31.91 -3.57
C HIS A 305 0.28 -31.30 -2.20
N LEU A 306 -0.66 -31.90 -1.46
CA LEU A 306 -1.05 -31.41 -0.14
C LEU A 306 0.21 -31.23 0.71
N PHE A 307 0.40 -30.02 1.22
CA PHE A 307 1.38 -29.78 2.27
C PHE A 307 0.93 -30.49 3.54
N ASP A 308 1.86 -30.87 4.41
CA ASP A 308 1.53 -31.57 5.67
C ASP A 308 0.47 -30.81 6.50
N PHE A 309 0.54 -29.48 6.54
CA PHE A 309 -0.44 -28.66 7.25
C PHE A 309 -1.84 -28.62 6.59
N LEU A 310 -1.99 -29.13 5.37
CA LEU A 310 -3.26 -29.32 4.66
C LEU A 310 -3.62 -30.80 4.51
N ASP A 311 -2.75 -31.73 4.91
CA ASP A 311 -2.99 -33.16 4.81
C ASP A 311 -3.78 -33.66 6.03
N PRO A 312 -4.99 -34.24 5.85
CA PRO A 312 -5.76 -34.81 6.95
C PRO A 312 -5.03 -35.86 7.78
N GLU A 313 -4.06 -36.57 7.22
CA GLU A 313 -3.23 -37.55 7.96
C GLU A 313 -2.29 -36.88 8.97
N SER A 314 -1.93 -35.61 8.73
CA SER A 314 -1.00 -34.84 9.55
C SER A 314 -1.68 -33.88 10.54
N PHE A 315 -3.01 -33.77 10.56
CA PHE A 315 -3.71 -32.81 11.44
C PHE A 315 -3.41 -32.99 12.94
N ASN A 316 -2.96 -34.17 13.38
CA ASN A 316 -2.61 -34.41 14.78
C ASN A 316 -1.26 -33.78 15.20
N THR A 317 -0.40 -33.42 14.25
CA THR A 317 0.90 -32.79 14.49
C THR A 317 0.83 -31.26 14.49
N TYR A 318 -0.31 -30.69 14.10
CA TYR A 318 -0.54 -29.25 13.98
C TYR A 318 -1.59 -28.71 14.93
N GLU A 319 -1.40 -27.46 15.36
CA GLU A 319 -2.41 -26.61 15.96
C GLU A 319 -2.85 -25.57 14.94
N TYR A 320 -4.16 -25.29 14.89
CA TYR A 320 -4.77 -24.39 13.91
C TYR A 320 -5.64 -23.36 14.61
N HIS A 321 -5.55 -22.11 14.16
CA HIS A 321 -6.35 -21.00 14.65
C HIS A 321 -6.92 -20.20 13.48
N LEU A 322 -8.23 -20.01 13.47
CA LEU A 322 -8.86 -19.00 12.62
C LEU A 322 -8.55 -17.64 13.27
N THR A 323 -7.65 -16.87 12.68
CA THR A 323 -7.13 -15.63 13.28
C THR A 323 -7.86 -14.40 12.80
N ASP A 324 -8.28 -14.37 11.53
CA ASP A 324 -8.92 -13.21 10.92
C ASP A 324 -9.75 -13.62 9.69
N ILE A 325 -10.48 -12.66 9.13
CA ILE A 325 -11.07 -12.74 7.80
C ILE A 325 -10.70 -11.45 7.08
N VAL A 326 -10.04 -11.56 5.93
CA VAL A 326 -9.46 -10.43 5.21
C VAL A 326 -9.96 -10.37 3.78
N THR A 327 -9.87 -9.19 3.17
CA THR A 327 -10.16 -9.01 1.74
C THR A 327 -8.85 -8.97 0.96
N ILE A 328 -8.68 -9.88 -0.01
CA ILE A 328 -7.52 -9.97 -0.91
C ILE A 328 -8.05 -9.96 -2.35
N ASP A 329 -7.66 -8.95 -3.15
CA ASP A 329 -8.10 -8.76 -4.54
C ASP A 329 -9.63 -8.84 -4.72
N ASP A 330 -10.37 -8.13 -3.86
CA ASP A 330 -11.84 -8.12 -3.82
C ASP A 330 -12.51 -9.46 -3.46
N GLN A 331 -11.73 -10.44 -3.00
CA GLN A 331 -12.23 -11.69 -2.45
C GLN A 331 -12.08 -11.74 -0.92
N THR A 332 -13.13 -12.16 -0.23
CA THR A 332 -13.07 -12.39 1.22
C THR A 332 -12.43 -13.75 1.50
N ALA A 333 -11.46 -13.81 2.39
CA ALA A 333 -10.73 -15.02 2.75
C ALA A 333 -10.58 -15.19 4.27
N PHE A 334 -10.83 -16.41 4.76
CA PHE A 334 -10.45 -16.84 6.11
C PHE A 334 -8.92 -16.87 6.22
N VAL A 335 -8.37 -16.37 7.33
CA VAL A 335 -6.95 -16.51 7.68
C VAL A 335 -6.82 -17.61 8.72
N ILE A 336 -6.16 -18.71 8.34
CA ILE A 336 -5.90 -19.83 9.25
C ILE A 336 -4.41 -19.89 9.51
N SER A 337 -4.04 -19.60 10.75
CA SER A 337 -2.69 -19.78 11.26
C SER A 337 -2.48 -21.21 11.72
N PHE A 338 -1.30 -21.74 11.46
CA PHE A 338 -0.92 -23.09 11.85
C PHE A 338 0.51 -23.15 12.36
N MET A 339 0.73 -24.00 13.34
CA MET A 339 2.05 -24.30 13.88
C MET A 339 2.12 -25.75 14.36
N GLN A 340 3.31 -26.35 14.30
CA GLN A 340 3.48 -27.70 14.84
C GLN A 340 3.27 -27.71 16.35
N LYS A 341 2.77 -28.82 16.88
CA LYS A 341 2.54 -28.99 18.30
C LYS A 341 3.86 -29.10 19.08
N PRO A 342 3.88 -28.75 20.39
CA PRO A 342 5.13 -28.67 21.16
C PRO A 342 5.93 -29.97 21.27
N TRP A 343 5.28 -31.13 21.12
CA TRP A 343 5.94 -32.44 21.19
C TRP A 343 6.51 -32.93 19.85
N VAL A 344 6.23 -32.23 18.74
CA VAL A 344 6.75 -32.56 17.42
C VAL A 344 8.14 -31.95 17.30
N THR A 345 9.13 -32.77 16.94
CA THR A 345 10.54 -32.37 16.87
C THR A 345 11.10 -32.34 15.46
N GLU A 346 10.33 -32.89 14.51
CA GLU A 346 10.56 -32.82 13.08
C GLU A 346 10.48 -31.37 12.61
N PRO A 347 11.23 -30.99 11.55
CA PRO A 347 11.25 -29.62 11.02
C PRO A 347 10.01 -29.34 10.15
N LEU A 348 8.84 -29.38 10.78
CA LEU A 348 7.58 -29.06 10.13
C LEU A 348 7.45 -27.57 9.84
N MET A 349 6.49 -27.23 8.98
CA MET A 349 6.22 -25.85 8.59
C MET A 349 5.34 -25.11 9.62
N GLN A 350 5.38 -23.80 9.62
CA GLN A 350 4.46 -22.93 10.35
C GLN A 350 4.10 -21.71 9.48
N GLY A 351 2.98 -21.06 9.74
CA GLY A 351 2.58 -19.84 9.04
C GLY A 351 1.08 -19.71 8.90
N ASP A 352 0.65 -19.06 7.83
CA ASP A 352 -0.74 -18.73 7.57
C ASP A 352 -1.16 -19.15 6.15
N PHE A 353 -2.39 -19.61 6.00
CA PHE A 353 -3.01 -19.79 4.69
C PHE A 353 -4.41 -19.17 4.64
N TYR A 354 -4.78 -18.76 3.43
CA TYR A 354 -5.92 -17.91 3.16
C TYR A 354 -6.90 -18.67 2.28
N ILE A 355 -8.11 -18.88 2.78
CA ILE A 355 -9.15 -19.67 2.10
C ILE A 355 -10.32 -18.77 1.74
N ASN A 356 -10.69 -18.71 0.47
CA ASN A 356 -11.84 -17.95 0.00
C ASN A 356 -13.13 -18.39 0.73
N VAL A 357 -13.88 -17.42 1.25
CA VAL A 357 -15.07 -17.68 2.09
C VAL A 357 -16.22 -18.31 1.30
N ASP A 358 -16.34 -17.99 0.01
CA ASP A 358 -17.48 -18.38 -0.81
C ASP A 358 -17.30 -19.78 -1.42
N ASN A 359 -16.11 -20.08 -1.96
CA ASN A 359 -15.85 -21.32 -2.69
C ASN A 359 -14.81 -22.24 -2.03
N TYR A 360 -14.22 -21.83 -0.90
CA TYR A 360 -13.19 -22.56 -0.17
C TYR A 360 -11.90 -22.84 -0.98
N SER A 361 -11.62 -22.09 -2.04
CA SER A 361 -10.33 -22.20 -2.74
C SER A 361 -9.19 -21.65 -1.88
N LEU A 362 -8.01 -22.27 -2.00
CA LEU A 362 -6.78 -21.72 -1.40
C LEU A 362 -6.36 -20.50 -2.24
N VAL A 363 -6.21 -19.34 -1.61
CA VAL A 363 -5.89 -18.05 -2.26
C VAL A 363 -4.42 -17.70 -2.09
N LEU A 364 -3.89 -17.88 -0.89
CA LEU A 364 -2.52 -17.53 -0.51
C LEU A 364 -2.05 -18.51 0.58
N ALA A 365 -0.77 -18.85 0.56
CA ALA A 365 -0.10 -19.54 1.65
C ALA A 365 1.26 -18.87 1.91
N GLU A 366 1.48 -18.45 3.14
CA GLU A 366 2.72 -17.84 3.63
C GLU A 366 3.23 -18.69 4.78
N PHE A 367 4.35 -19.38 4.57
CA PHE A 367 4.83 -20.35 5.54
C PHE A 367 6.34 -20.47 5.52
N GLU A 368 6.88 -20.95 6.62
CA GLU A 368 8.30 -21.20 6.80
C GLU A 368 8.54 -22.53 7.48
N VAL A 369 9.73 -23.09 7.31
CA VAL A 369 10.19 -24.17 8.18
C VAL A 369 10.31 -23.61 9.60
N ASN A 370 9.82 -24.35 10.60
CA ASN A 370 9.88 -23.92 11.99
C ASN A 370 11.33 -23.49 12.36
N PRO A 371 11.55 -22.23 12.77
CA PRO A 371 12.87 -21.72 13.10
C PRO A 371 13.61 -22.51 14.19
N LEU A 372 12.90 -23.21 15.07
CA LEU A 372 13.52 -24.06 16.11
C LEU A 372 14.22 -25.29 15.51
N TYR A 373 13.78 -25.75 14.35
CA TYR A 373 14.22 -27.01 13.75
C TYR A 373 14.85 -26.84 12.36
N VAL A 374 14.95 -25.60 11.86
CA VAL A 374 15.49 -25.27 10.54
C VAL A 374 16.91 -25.80 10.30
N ASP A 375 17.74 -25.86 11.35
CA ASP A 375 19.09 -26.40 11.31
C ASP A 375 19.14 -27.88 10.87
N GLN A 376 18.06 -28.64 11.09
CA GLN A 376 17.93 -30.05 10.68
C GLN A 376 17.70 -30.21 9.18
N THR A 377 17.38 -29.12 8.46
CA THR A 377 17.02 -29.16 7.03
C THR A 377 18.20 -29.00 6.08
N GLY A 378 19.43 -28.98 6.61
CA GLY A 378 20.65 -28.76 5.82
C GLY A 378 20.74 -29.66 4.58
N GLU A 379 20.54 -30.98 4.71
CA GLU A 379 20.61 -31.92 3.58
C GLU A 379 19.44 -31.79 2.58
N SER A 380 18.31 -31.21 3.03
CA SER A 380 17.13 -30.96 2.20
C SER A 380 17.32 -29.77 1.26
N PHE A 381 18.17 -28.81 1.62
CA PHE A 381 18.38 -27.60 0.82
C PHE A 381 19.78 -27.48 0.24
N ILE A 382 20.79 -28.10 0.85
CA ILE A 382 22.18 -27.97 0.45
C ILE A 382 22.62 -29.26 -0.25
N SER A 383 22.81 -29.20 -1.56
CA SER A 383 23.17 -30.38 -2.37
C SER A 383 24.67 -30.66 -2.43
N ARG A 384 25.53 -29.67 -2.14
CA ARG A 384 26.99 -29.83 -2.12
C ARG A 384 27.66 -28.72 -1.30
N LEU A 385 28.62 -29.10 -0.44
CA LEU A 385 29.52 -28.20 0.28
C LEU A 385 30.98 -28.59 0.02
N PRO A 386 31.93 -27.64 -0.01
CA PRO A 386 33.35 -27.95 0.06
C PRO A 386 33.70 -28.55 1.43
N VAL A 387 34.69 -29.45 1.47
CA VAL A 387 35.02 -30.32 2.62
C VAL A 387 35.31 -29.56 3.93
N GLU A 388 35.79 -28.32 3.84
CA GLU A 388 36.17 -27.49 5.00
C GLU A 388 35.06 -26.54 5.49
N TYR A 389 33.87 -26.60 4.90
CA TYR A 389 32.80 -25.63 5.17
C TYR A 389 31.56 -26.31 5.77
N SER A 390 31.03 -25.72 6.84
CA SER A 390 29.70 -26.03 7.36
C SER A 390 28.74 -24.90 7.01
N MET A 391 27.55 -25.26 6.58
CA MET A 391 26.46 -24.32 6.31
C MET A 391 25.18 -24.87 6.88
N ARG A 392 24.41 -24.01 7.54
CA ARG A 392 23.09 -24.30 8.07
C ARG A 392 22.10 -23.25 7.58
N PRO A 393 20.89 -23.63 7.15
CA PRO A 393 19.87 -22.67 6.79
C PRO A 393 19.42 -21.91 8.04
N GLU A 394 19.42 -20.57 7.98
CA GLU A 394 18.93 -19.72 9.08
C GLU A 394 17.40 -19.60 9.04
N TYR A 395 16.82 -19.56 7.84
CA TYR A 395 15.39 -19.56 7.62
C TYR A 395 15.08 -20.11 6.22
N VAL A 396 13.89 -20.70 6.05
CA VAL A 396 13.37 -21.14 4.76
C VAL A 396 11.92 -20.72 4.68
N ARG A 397 11.61 -19.78 3.77
CA ARG A 397 10.30 -19.13 3.68
C ARG A 397 9.70 -19.29 2.29
N TYR A 398 8.40 -19.45 2.25
CA TYR A 398 7.61 -19.61 1.05
C TYR A 398 6.42 -18.65 1.08
N ARG A 399 6.09 -18.15 -0.10
CA ARG A 399 4.88 -17.38 -0.35
C ARG A 399 4.31 -17.86 -1.68
N VAL A 400 3.14 -18.46 -1.64
CA VAL A 400 2.48 -19.02 -2.82
C VAL A 400 1.11 -18.36 -2.97
N ARG A 401 0.90 -17.69 -4.10
CA ARG A 401 -0.38 -17.09 -4.44
C ARG A 401 -1.04 -17.90 -5.55
N TYR A 402 -2.28 -18.26 -5.31
CA TYR A 402 -3.12 -19.03 -6.22
C TYR A 402 -4.04 -18.06 -6.97
N ARG A 403 -4.42 -18.41 -8.20
CA ARG A 403 -5.25 -17.58 -9.07
C ARG A 403 -6.26 -18.44 -9.82
#